data_AF-A0A2M7XZC6-F1
#
_entry.id   AF-A0A2M7XZC6-F1
#
_cell.length_a   1.000
_cell.length_b   1.000
_cell.length_c   1.000
_cell.angle_alpha   90.00
_cell.angle_beta   90.00
_cell.angle_gamma   90.00
#
_symmetry.space_group_name_H-M   'P 1'
#
loop_
_entity.id
_entity.type
_entity.pdbx_description
1 polymer ?
#
loop_
_entity_poly.entity_id
_entity_poly.type
_entity_poly.pdbx_seq_one_letter_code
_entity_poly.pdbx_strand_id
1 'polypeptide(L)'
;MINNYFEIDNIGNLKETNKEFNKKPKIKKDLFSQYLNINVGYTLVTPILIGVIIGLVLDNRFHTKPYFTVFFIFFGMISSIYNLFKMIK
;
A
#
# COMPACT_ATOMS: atom_id res chain seq x y z
N MET A 1 20.02 12.83 -24.99
CA MET A 1 19.63 13.41 -26.29
C MET A 1 19.14 14.82 -25.98
N ILE A 2 19.97 15.83 -26.25
CA ILE A 2 19.60 17.23 -26.09
C ILE A 2 18.79 17.56 -27.33
N ASN A 3 17.49 17.79 -27.16
CA ASN A 3 16.64 18.25 -28.26
C ASN A 3 16.67 19.78 -28.23
N ASN A 4 17.07 20.41 -29.33
CA ASN A 4 17.01 21.86 -29.47
C ASN A 4 15.58 22.24 -29.89
N TYR A 5 14.97 23.17 -29.16
CA TYR A 5 13.63 23.66 -29.46
C TYR A 5 13.72 25.12 -29.87
N PHE A 6 12.91 25.52 -30.85
CA PHE A 6 12.77 26.90 -31.28
C PHE A 6 11.49 27.46 -30.66
N GLU A 7 11.62 28.52 -29.86
CA GLU A 7 10.51 29.22 -29.23
C GLU A 7 10.33 30.57 -29.95
N ILE A 8 9.08 30.93 -30.26
CA ILE A 8 8.77 32.23 -30.88
C ILE A 8 8.61 33.24 -29.75
N ASP A 9 9.42 34.30 -29.77
CA ASP A 9 9.29 35.37 -28.78
C ASP A 9 8.03 36.22 -29.02
N ASN A 10 7.69 37.08 -28.06
CA ASN A 10 6.51 37.94 -28.15
C ASN A 10 6.57 38.96 -29.31
N ILE A 11 7.68 39.01 -30.03
CA ILE A 11 7.97 39.90 -31.16
C ILE A 11 7.89 39.10 -32.49
N GLY A 12 7.64 37.79 -32.41
CA GLY A 12 7.49 36.90 -33.57
C GLY A 12 8.81 36.31 -34.09
N ASN A 13 9.93 36.47 -33.36
CA ASN A 13 11.22 35.94 -33.79
C ASN A 13 11.49 34.54 -33.23
N LEU A 14 12.11 33.70 -34.05
CA LEU A 14 12.54 32.35 -33.67
C LEU A 14 13.83 32.43 -32.84
N LYS A 15 13.78 31.96 -31.59
CA LYS A 15 14.94 31.85 -30.71
C LYS A 15 15.20 30.39 -30.37
N GLU A 16 16.43 29.93 -30.63
CA GLU A 16 16.87 28.59 -30.24
C GLU A 16 17.11 28.54 -28.73
N THR A 17 16.46 27.60 -28.04
CA THR A 17 16.54 27.45 -26.60
C THR A 17 16.90 26.02 -26.22
N ASN A 18 17.92 25.89 -25.37
CA ASN A 18 18.42 24.64 -24.84
C ASN A 18 17.77 24.39 -23.46
N LYS A 19 16.50 23.95 -23.45
CA LYS A 19 15.84 23.51 -22.20
C LYS A 19 16.19 22.04 -21.94
N GLU A 20 17.01 21.79 -20.92
CA GLU A 20 17.18 20.44 -20.38
C GLU A 20 15.86 19.97 -19.73
N PHE A 21 15.26 18.90 -20.26
CA PHE A 21 14.11 18.24 -19.66
C PHE A 21 14.54 17.44 -18.43
N ASN A 22 14.77 18.16 -17.32
CA ASN A 22 15.08 17.56 -16.04
C ASN A 22 13.83 16.89 -15.44
N LYS A 23 13.80 15.56 -15.61
CA LYS A 23 13.10 14.51 -14.84
C LYS A 23 11.57 14.62 -14.71
N LYS A 24 10.94 13.51 -15.11
CA LYS A 24 9.52 13.17 -14.91
C LYS A 24 8.98 13.71 -13.57
N PRO A 25 7.78 14.30 -13.54
CA PRO A 25 7.18 14.76 -12.30
C PRO A 25 7.13 13.58 -11.32
N LYS A 26 7.79 13.73 -10.17
CA LYS A 26 7.59 12.81 -9.04
C LYS A 26 6.10 12.84 -8.74
N ILE A 27 5.42 11.73 -9.06
CA ILE A 27 4.05 11.46 -8.64
C ILE A 27 4.03 11.71 -7.13
N LYS A 28 3.46 12.83 -6.70
CA LYS A 28 3.27 13.15 -5.29
C LYS A 28 2.23 12.15 -4.77
N LYS A 29 2.69 10.99 -4.33
CA LYS A 29 1.90 9.97 -3.61
C LYS A 29 1.44 10.45 -2.22
N ASP A 30 1.59 11.73 -1.91
CA ASP A 30 1.71 12.21 -0.52
C ASP A 30 0.43 12.73 0.11
N LEU A 31 -0.67 12.87 -0.62
CA LEU A 31 -1.94 13.33 -0.02
C LEU A 31 -2.81 12.18 0.47
N PHE A 32 -2.76 11.03 -0.20
CA PHE A 32 -3.49 9.83 0.23
C PHE A 32 -2.80 9.12 1.40
N SER A 33 -1.48 9.24 1.54
CA SER A 33 -0.71 8.62 2.62
C SER A 33 -0.80 9.38 3.96
N GLN A 34 -1.01 10.70 3.94
CA GLN A 34 -1.00 11.53 5.16
C GLN A 34 -2.28 11.44 6.01
N TYR A 35 -3.42 11.12 5.40
CA TYR A 35 -4.71 11.05 6.11
C TYR A 35 -5.22 9.62 6.33
N LEU A 36 -4.55 8.63 5.74
CA LEU A 36 -5.08 7.29 5.62
C LEU A 36 -4.29 6.32 6.50
N ASN A 37 -4.59 6.33 7.79
CA ASN A 37 -4.11 5.34 8.77
C ASN A 37 -4.69 3.93 8.53
N ILE A 38 -5.04 3.57 7.28
CA ILE A 38 -5.48 2.22 6.89
C ILE A 38 -4.40 1.19 7.22
N ASN A 39 -3.12 1.56 7.25
CA ASN A 39 -2.04 0.63 7.57
C ASN A 39 -2.32 -0.13 8.87
N VAL A 40 -2.75 0.54 9.94
CA VAL A 40 -3.03 -0.06 11.25
C VAL A 40 -4.23 -1.01 11.17
N GLY A 41 -5.33 -0.57 10.55
CA GLY A 41 -6.52 -1.41 10.37
C GLY A 41 -6.23 -2.64 9.51
N TYR A 42 -5.47 -2.47 8.42
CA TYR A 42 -5.07 -3.56 7.54
C TYR A 42 -4.19 -4.58 8.25
N THR A 43 -3.18 -4.15 9.03
CA THR A 43 -2.37 -5.08 9.81
C THR A 43 -3.14 -5.77 10.93
N LEU A 44 -4.21 -5.16 11.44
CA LEU A 44 -5.05 -5.83 12.41
C LEU A 44 -5.96 -6.89 11.77
N VAL A 45 -6.62 -6.54 10.66
CA VAL A 45 -7.66 -7.34 10.00
C VAL A 45 -7.08 -8.48 9.17
N THR A 46 -5.93 -8.27 8.53
CA THR A 46 -5.27 -9.26 7.66
C THR A 46 -4.97 -10.60 8.36
N PRO A 47 -4.25 -10.66 9.50
CA PRO A 47 -3.96 -11.91 10.17
C PRO A 47 -5.22 -12.62 10.70
N ILE A 48 -6.24 -11.86 11.12
CA ILE A 48 -7.52 -12.42 11.56
C ILE A 48 -8.24 -13.08 10.38
N LEU A 49 -8.34 -12.40 9.23
CA LEU A 49 -8.92 -12.96 8.00
C LEU A 49 -8.21 -14.24 7.56
N ILE A 50 -6.87 -14.24 7.58
CA ILE A 50 -6.07 -15.41 7.23
C ILE A 50 -6.35 -16.57 8.19
N GLY A 51 -6.43 -16.29 9.49
CA GLY A 51 -6.81 -17.28 10.51
C GLY A 51 -8.19 -17.88 10.27
N VAL A 52 -9.18 -17.06 9.93
CA VAL A 52 -10.54 -17.53 9.60
C VAL A 52 -10.54 -18.42 8.36
N ILE A 53 -9.87 -18.00 7.28
CA ILE A 53 -9.82 -18.78 6.03
C ILE A 53 -9.18 -20.14 6.28
N ILE A 54 -8.02 -20.17 6.95
CA ILE A 54 -7.31 -21.40 7.28
C ILE A 54 -8.16 -22.28 8.21
N GLY A 55 -8.76 -21.68 9.24
CA GLY A 55 -9.62 -22.36 10.20
C GLY A 55 -10.82 -23.04 9.54
N LEU A 56 -11.51 -22.34 8.63
CA LEU A 56 -12.66 -22.89 7.90
C LEU A 56 -12.25 -24.03 6.97
N VAL A 57 -11.12 -23.90 6.27
CA VAL A 57 -10.58 -24.97 5.43
C VAL A 57 -10.26 -26.21 6.27
N LEU A 58 -9.72 -26.01 7.47
CA LEU A 58 -9.35 -27.08 8.37
C LEU A 58 -10.57 -27.75 9.00
N ASP A 59 -11.54 -26.95 9.48
CA ASP A 59 -12.81 -27.45 10.02
C ASP A 59 -13.57 -28.28 8.97
N ASN A 60 -13.59 -27.84 7.72
CA ASN A 60 -14.24 -28.57 6.63
C ASN A 60 -13.49 -29.87 6.27
N ARG A 61 -12.16 -29.88 6.36
CA ARG A 61 -11.35 -31.10 6.12
C ARG A 61 -11.55 -32.15 7.21
N PHE A 62 -11.64 -31.73 8.47
CA PHE A 62 -11.81 -32.64 9.61
C PHE A 62 -13.28 -32.94 9.93
N HIS A 63 -14.23 -32.36 9.19
CA HIS A 63 -15.67 -32.40 9.47
C HIS A 63 -15.99 -32.03 10.93
N THR A 64 -15.18 -31.15 11.51
CA THR A 64 -15.38 -30.68 12.88
C THR A 64 -16.34 -29.50 12.86
N LYS A 65 -17.11 -29.34 13.95
CA LYS A 65 -17.71 -28.03 14.28
C LYS A 65 -16.60 -26.96 14.29
N PRO A 66 -16.90 -25.65 14.19
CA PRO A 66 -15.93 -24.58 13.92
C PRO A 66 -14.91 -24.31 15.06
N TYR A 67 -14.29 -25.35 15.59
CA TYR A 67 -13.34 -25.33 16.68
C TYR A 67 -11.98 -24.83 16.21
N PHE A 68 -11.51 -25.26 15.03
CA PHE A 68 -10.25 -24.77 14.48
C PHE A 68 -10.37 -23.30 14.09
N THR A 69 -11.49 -22.90 13.49
CA THR A 69 -11.76 -21.48 13.19
C THR A 69 -11.66 -20.61 14.42
N VAL A 70 -12.30 -20.99 15.53
CA VAL A 70 -12.21 -20.23 16.79
C VAL A 70 -10.76 -20.17 17.28
N PHE A 71 -10.03 -21.29 17.27
CA PHE A 71 -8.64 -21.33 17.70
C PHE A 71 -7.71 -20.43 16.85
N PHE A 72 -7.87 -20.47 15.52
CA PHE A 72 -7.08 -19.64 14.61
C PHE A 72 -7.42 -18.15 14.70
N ILE A 73 -8.67 -17.78 15.04
CA ILE A 73 -9.04 -16.39 15.31
C ILE A 73 -8.27 -15.87 16.53
N PHE A 74 -8.14 -16.65 17.61
CA PHE A 74 -7.33 -16.25 18.77
C PHE A 74 -5.86 -16.04 18.39
N PHE A 75 -5.28 -16.96 17.62
CA PHE A 75 -3.92 -16.80 17.09
C PHE A 75 -3.78 -15.57 16.20
N GLY A 76 -4.75 -15.33 15.31
CA GLY A 76 -4.81 -14.15 14.46
C GLY A 76 -4.87 -12.87 15.28
N MET A 77 -5.64 -12.85 16.36
CA MET A 77 -5.75 -11.71 17.28
C MET A 77 -4.44 -11.44 18.03
N ILE A 78 -3.77 -12.47 18.52
CA ILE A 78 -2.46 -12.34 19.18
C ILE A 78 -1.42 -11.79 18.19
N SER A 79 -1.40 -12.32 16.96
CA SER A 79 -0.49 -11.87 15.90
C SER A 79 -0.75 -10.41 15.50
N SER A 80 -2.03 -10.06 15.38
CA SER A 80 -2.53 -8.71 15.10
C SER A 80 -2.03 -7.70 16.14
N ILE A 81 -2.20 -8.02 17.42
CA ILE A 81 -1.74 -7.20 18.56
C ILE A 81 -0.22 -7.12 18.60
N TYR A 82 0.48 -8.25 18.44
CA TYR A 82 1.95 -8.29 18.41
C TYR A 82 2.53 -7.40 17.30
N ASN A 83 1.93 -7.45 16.12
CA ASN A 83 2.35 -6.62 14.99
C ASN A 83 2.09 -5.13 15.25
N LEU A 84 1.01 -4.79 15.96
CA LEU A 84 0.73 -3.42 16.40
C LEU A 84 1.81 -2.88 17.34
N PHE A 85 2.18 -3.65 18.36
CA PHE A 85 3.23 -3.28 19.30
C PHE A 85 4.58 -3.07 18.60
N LYS A 86 4.88 -3.89 17.59
CA LYS A 86 6.09 -3.74 16.78
C LYS A 86 6.08 -2.49 15.89
N MET A 87 4.91 -2.02 15.45
CA MET A 87 4.82 -0.76 14.69
C MET A 87 4.98 0.48 15.57
N ILE A 88 4.64 0.37 16.87
CA ILE A 88 4.70 1.50 17.82
C ILE A 88 6.10 1.63 18.45
N LYS A 89 6.81 0.51 18.63
CA LYS A 89 8.17 0.48 19.17
C LYS A 89 9.22 0.74 18.09
#